data_AF-A0A3P7LN70-F1
#
_entry.id   AF-A0A3P7LN70-F1
#
_cell.length_a   1.000
_cell.length_b   1.000
_cell.length_c   1.000
_cell.angle_alpha   90.00
_cell.angle_beta   90.00
_cell.angle_gamma   90.00
#
_symmetry.space_group_name_H-M   'P 1'
#
loop_
_entity.id
_entity.type
_entity.pdbx_description
1 polymer ?
#
loop_
_entity_poly.entity_id
_entity_poly.type
_entity_poly.pdbx_seq_one_letter_code
_entity_poly.pdbx_strand_id
1 'polypeptide(L)'
;MVDCLTNRVGGKPVLLNYCRILVQQAVQELSTSVEESTPASTLTFNREGFVRHLETLSRIFSRLAAVQSLAAKAKASAATSDRTSENCPEPIGQPYLRPFVFTLADVNDSIFSVLSASEEPAVQRLLSQLILDYMRVLKENSLPVDTMLDELLVSSIVKAGDFCRLVHCVQSHTLTNSTHIVFQLLALESTFPPAGQLALDMLQVRSTLRFFAFVCSCLH
;
A
#
# COMPACT_ATOMS: atom_id res chain seq x y z
N MET A 1 -16.86 14.35 2.55
CA MET A 1 -15.74 14.95 3.30
C MET A 1 -14.41 14.79 2.55
N VAL A 2 -13.97 13.57 2.23
CA VAL A 2 -12.72 13.34 1.46
C VAL A 2 -12.74 14.06 0.10
N ASP A 3 -13.84 13.99 -0.65
CA ASP A 3 -13.98 14.68 -1.95
C ASP A 3 -13.94 16.22 -1.85
N CYS A 4 -14.27 16.78 -0.69
CA CYS A 4 -14.17 18.23 -0.45
C CYS A 4 -12.73 18.66 -0.14
N LEU A 5 -11.94 17.76 0.45
CA LEU A 5 -10.55 18.01 0.86
C LEU A 5 -9.58 17.75 -0.30
N THR A 6 -9.85 16.78 -1.17
CA THR A 6 -9.02 16.50 -2.36
C THR A 6 -9.05 17.61 -3.42
N ASN A 7 -10.10 18.45 -3.39
CA ASN A 7 -10.31 19.55 -4.33
C ASN A 7 -10.00 20.94 -3.72
N ARG A 8 -9.56 21.01 -2.45
CA ARG A 8 -9.21 22.27 -1.77
C ARG A 8 -7.70 22.46 -1.67
N VAL A 9 -7.24 23.67 -1.95
CA VAL A 9 -5.86 24.11 -1.66
C VAL A 9 -5.61 23.96 -0.15
N GLY A 10 -4.61 23.14 0.23
CA GLY A 10 -4.28 22.88 1.64
C GLY A 10 -5.07 21.75 2.32
N GLY A 11 -5.93 21.01 1.61
CA GLY A 11 -6.65 19.86 2.19
C GLY A 11 -5.75 18.64 2.47
N LYS A 12 -4.62 18.54 1.77
CA LYS A 12 -3.63 17.45 1.92
C LYS A 12 -3.09 17.27 3.34
N PRO A 13 -2.47 18.28 4.00
CA PRO A 13 -1.94 18.12 5.35
C PRO A 13 -3.03 17.78 6.37
N VAL A 14 -4.26 18.27 6.18
CA VAL A 14 -5.40 17.96 7.06
C VAL A 14 -5.78 16.48 6.94
N LEU A 15 -5.88 15.96 5.72
CA LEU A 15 -6.20 14.56 5.48
C LEU A 15 -5.08 13.63 5.99
N LEU A 16 -3.81 13.98 5.76
CA LEU A 16 -2.66 13.23 6.29
C LEU A 16 -2.65 13.21 7.82
N ASN A 17 -2.94 14.34 8.46
CA ASN A 17 -3.02 14.41 9.91
C ASN A 17 -4.18 13.57 10.45
N TYR A 18 -5.32 13.59 9.76
CA TYR A 18 -6.45 12.73 10.11
C TYR A 18 -6.10 11.24 10.00
N CYS A 19 -5.44 10.81 8.91
CA CYS A 19 -4.96 9.43 8.78
C CYS A 19 -3.98 9.06 9.91
N ARG A 20 -3.07 9.97 10.28
CA ARG A 20 -2.13 9.75 11.40
C ARG A 20 -2.87 9.53 12.72
N ILE A 21 -3.87 10.36 13.02
CA ILE A 21 -4.67 10.23 14.24
C ILE A 21 -5.43 8.90 14.25
N LEU A 22 -6.07 8.52 13.13
CA LEU A 22 -6.78 7.24 13.01
C LEU A 22 -5.87 6.04 13.26
N VAL A 23 -4.64 6.09 12.73
CA VAL A 23 -3.66 5.01 12.90
C VAL A 23 -3.17 4.95 14.35
N GLN A 24 -2.92 6.09 14.99
CA GLN A 24 -2.56 6.14 16.41
C GLN A 24 -3.67 5.59 17.31
N GLN A 25 -4.93 5.92 17.01
CA GLN A 25 -6.09 5.36 17.71
C GLN A 25 -6.19 3.85 17.51
N ALA A 26 -6.00 3.37 16.28
CA ALA A 26 -6.01 1.93 15.99
C ALA A 26 -4.88 1.17 16.71
N VAL A 27 -3.68 1.75 16.82
CA VAL A 27 -2.57 1.17 17.57
C VAL A 27 -2.88 1.16 19.07
N GLN A 28 -3.41 2.26 19.62
CA GLN A 28 -3.77 2.34 21.03
C GLN A 28 -4.84 1.30 21.42
N GLU A 29 -5.88 1.14 20.59
CA GLU A 29 -6.90 0.10 20.77
C GLU A 29 -6.32 -1.32 20.65
N LEU A 30 -5.32 -1.52 19.78
CA LEU A 30 -4.64 -2.80 19.62
C LEU A 30 -3.78 -3.14 20.85
N SER A 31 -3.00 -2.19 21.38
CA SER A 31 -2.17 -2.40 22.57
C SER A 31 -3.01 -2.67 23.82
N THR A 32 -4.18 -2.03 23.97
CA THR A 32 -5.11 -2.35 25.07
C THR A 32 -5.67 -3.78 25.02
N SER A 33 -5.63 -4.45 23.85
CA SER A 33 -6.13 -5.81 23.69
C SER A 33 -5.15 -6.91 24.11
N VAL A 34 -3.83 -6.61 24.17
CA VAL A 34 -2.78 -7.59 24.46
C VAL A 34 -2.62 -7.82 25.97
N GLU A 35 -2.91 -6.82 26.81
CA GLU A 35 -2.74 -6.91 28.27
C GLU A 35 -3.87 -7.67 29.01
N GLU A 36 -5.05 -7.87 28.40
CA GLU A 36 -6.25 -8.39 29.08
C GLU A 36 -6.46 -9.92 29.03
N SER A 37 -5.42 -10.70 28.70
CA SER A 37 -5.52 -12.17 28.70
C SER A 37 -5.37 -12.79 30.11
N THR A 38 -6.21 -12.40 31.08
CA THR A 38 -6.52 -13.22 32.29
C THR A 38 -7.94 -12.91 32.79
N PRO A 39 -8.69 -13.91 33.32
CA PRO A 39 -10.14 -13.90 33.26
C PRO A 39 -10.77 -13.32 34.52
N ALA A 40 -11.51 -12.22 34.38
CA ALA A 40 -12.81 -11.96 35.05
C ALA A 40 -13.11 -10.45 35.12
N SER A 41 -13.57 -9.87 34.02
CA SER A 41 -14.58 -8.81 34.08
C SER A 41 -15.12 -8.58 32.69
N THR A 42 -16.44 -8.55 32.57
CA THR A 42 -17.20 -8.29 31.36
C THR A 42 -16.91 -6.87 30.84
N LEU A 43 -15.81 -6.71 30.13
CA LEU A 43 -15.52 -5.52 29.35
C LEU A 43 -15.81 -5.83 27.88
N THR A 44 -16.80 -5.14 27.34
CA THR A 44 -17.22 -5.25 25.95
C THR A 44 -16.07 -4.79 25.04
N PHE A 45 -15.40 -5.79 24.50
CA PHE A 45 -14.29 -5.70 23.56
C PHE A 45 -14.58 -4.69 22.43
N ASN A 46 -13.82 -3.59 22.34
CA ASN A 46 -14.05 -2.50 21.38
C ASN A 46 -13.50 -2.82 19.95
N ARG A 47 -13.56 -4.09 19.53
CA ARG A 47 -13.14 -4.56 18.20
C ARG A 47 -13.87 -3.84 17.07
N GLU A 48 -15.07 -3.34 17.36
CA GLU A 48 -15.83 -2.51 16.43
C GLU A 48 -15.13 -1.18 16.14
N GLY A 49 -14.50 -0.53 17.13
CA GLY A 49 -13.75 0.71 16.95
C GLY A 49 -12.59 0.51 15.97
N PHE A 50 -11.72 -0.46 16.27
CA PHE A 50 -10.56 -0.80 15.44
C PHE A 50 -10.96 -1.17 14.00
N VAL A 51 -12.00 -1.98 13.82
CA VAL A 51 -12.49 -2.36 12.49
C VAL A 51 -13.05 -1.14 11.74
N ARG A 52 -13.75 -0.23 12.42
CA ARG A 52 -14.23 1.02 11.81
C ARG A 52 -13.07 1.94 11.40
N HIS A 53 -12.01 2.01 12.19
CA HIS A 53 -10.79 2.77 11.84
C HIS A 53 -10.15 2.21 10.57
N LEU A 54 -10.02 0.88 10.45
CA LEU A 54 -9.51 0.22 9.25
C LEU A 54 -10.40 0.41 8.02
N GLU A 55 -11.71 0.27 8.16
CA GLU A 55 -12.66 0.50 7.06
C GLU A 55 -12.58 1.95 6.57
N THR A 56 -12.42 2.89 7.50
CA THR A 56 -12.26 4.31 7.17
C THR A 56 -10.97 4.56 6.40
N LEU A 57 -9.84 3.96 6.81
CA LEU A 57 -8.57 4.04 6.08
C LEU A 57 -8.67 3.45 4.68
N SER A 58 -9.27 2.26 4.55
CA SER A 58 -9.51 1.61 3.26
C SER A 58 -10.33 2.51 2.33
N ARG A 59 -11.43 3.08 2.83
CA ARG A 59 -12.27 4.03 2.07
C ARG A 59 -11.51 5.28 1.63
N ILE A 60 -10.62 5.80 2.48
CA ILE A 60 -9.76 6.94 2.14
C ILE A 60 -8.79 6.53 1.03
N PHE A 61 -8.11 5.38 1.15
CA PHE A 61 -7.20 4.88 0.13
C PHE A 61 -7.90 4.70 -1.22
N SER A 62 -9.06 4.04 -1.26
CA SER A 62 -9.83 3.85 -2.51
C SER A 62 -10.17 5.18 -3.18
N ARG A 63 -10.57 6.18 -2.39
CA ARG A 63 -10.87 7.52 -2.90
C ARG A 63 -9.64 8.24 -3.44
N LEU A 64 -8.50 8.16 -2.74
CA LEU A 64 -7.25 8.77 -3.18
C LEU A 64 -6.77 8.17 -4.50
N ALA A 65 -6.78 6.84 -4.62
CA ALA A 65 -6.37 6.15 -5.83
C ALA A 65 -7.31 6.43 -7.02
N ALA A 66 -8.63 6.52 -6.79
CA ALA A 66 -9.58 6.91 -7.83
C ALA A 66 -9.30 8.32 -8.37
N VAL A 67 -9.02 9.28 -7.48
CA VAL A 67 -8.66 10.65 -7.87
C VAL A 67 -7.36 10.69 -8.67
N GLN A 68 -6.35 9.90 -8.27
CA GLN A 68 -5.10 9.78 -9.02
C GLN A 68 -5.29 9.17 -10.40
N SER A 69 -6.10 8.10 -10.51
CA SER A 69 -6.41 7.46 -11.79
C SER A 69 -7.13 8.41 -12.75
N LEU A 70 -8.09 9.18 -12.26
CA LEU A 70 -8.77 10.22 -13.04
C LEU A 70 -7.80 11.33 -13.49
N ALA A 71 -6.91 11.79 -12.61
CA ALA A 71 -5.91 12.79 -12.95
C ALA A 71 -4.90 12.27 -13.99
N ALA A 72 -4.50 10.99 -13.91
CA ALA A 72 -3.63 10.35 -14.89
C ALA A 72 -4.29 10.23 -16.26
N LYS A 73 -5.57 9.79 -16.31
CA LYS A 73 -6.36 9.70 -17.54
C LYS A 73 -6.56 11.07 -18.21
N ALA A 74 -6.80 12.12 -17.42
CA ALA A 74 -6.94 13.49 -17.93
C ALA A 74 -5.63 14.06 -18.50
N LYS A 75 -4.46 13.68 -17.94
CA LYS A 75 -3.15 14.03 -18.52
C LYS A 75 -2.88 13.28 -19.82
N ALA A 76 -3.27 12.01 -19.90
CA ALA A 76 -3.11 11.20 -21.11
C ALA A 76 -3.98 11.73 -22.27
N SER A 77 -5.23 12.11 -22.01
CA SER A 77 -6.11 12.67 -23.04
C SER A 77 -5.67 14.06 -23.53
N ALA A 78 -5.08 14.88 -22.65
CA ALA A 78 -4.48 16.17 -23.05
C ALA A 78 -3.24 15.99 -23.93
N ALA A 79 -2.45 14.93 -23.75
CA ALA A 79 -1.26 14.64 -24.55
C ALA A 79 -1.58 14.08 -25.95
N THR A 80 -2.79 13.55 -26.18
CA THR A 80 -3.24 13.07 -27.50
C THR A 80 -3.84 14.19 -28.37
N SER A 81 -4.12 15.37 -27.79
CA SER A 81 -4.68 16.54 -28.50
C SER A 81 -3.65 17.66 -28.68
N ASP A 82 -2.40 17.31 -28.99
CA ASP A 82 -1.42 18.31 -29.45
C ASP A 82 -1.38 18.30 -30.98
N ARG A 83 -2.31 19.03 -31.61
CA ARG A 83 -2.09 19.92 -32.76
C ARG A 83 -3.18 21.00 -32.84
N THR A 84 -2.74 22.26 -32.76
CA THR A 84 -3.42 23.53 -33.12
C THR A 84 -4.56 24.04 -32.21
N SER A 85 -4.26 24.99 -31.32
CA SER A 85 -4.50 26.44 -31.55
C SER A 85 -4.33 27.24 -30.25
N GLU A 86 -3.46 28.25 -30.31
CA GLU A 86 -3.36 29.34 -29.35
C GLU A 86 -4.60 30.26 -29.41
N ASN A 87 -4.88 30.94 -28.30
CA ASN A 87 -5.94 31.92 -28.03
C ASN A 87 -7.35 31.42 -27.70
N CYS A 88 -7.64 31.32 -26.39
CA CYS A 88 -8.95 31.62 -25.81
C CYS A 88 -8.77 32.39 -24.50
N PRO A 89 -9.51 33.49 -24.23
CA PRO A 89 -9.43 34.23 -22.97
C PRO A 89 -9.96 33.37 -21.81
N GLU A 90 -9.23 33.37 -20.70
CA GLU A 90 -9.57 32.61 -19.49
C GLU A 90 -10.98 32.97 -18.96
N PRO A 91 -11.88 31.99 -18.76
CA PRO A 91 -13.12 32.25 -18.03
C PRO A 91 -12.80 32.36 -16.54
N ILE A 92 -13.11 33.54 -15.99
CA ILE A 92 -13.14 33.86 -14.57
C ILE A 92 -14.19 32.95 -13.91
N GLY A 93 -13.79 31.78 -13.39
CA GLY A 93 -14.74 30.87 -12.74
C GLY A 93 -14.35 29.39 -12.62
N GLN A 94 -13.08 29.01 -12.47
CA GLN A 94 -12.72 27.61 -12.18
C GLN A 94 -12.03 27.47 -10.80
N PRO A 95 -12.80 27.33 -9.69
CA PRO A 95 -12.23 27.07 -8.36
C PRO A 95 -11.71 25.63 -8.20
N TYR A 96 -11.85 24.78 -9.22
CA TYR A 96 -11.38 23.40 -9.22
C TYR A 96 -10.03 23.30 -9.91
N LEU A 97 -8.99 23.79 -9.23
CA LEU A 97 -7.61 23.45 -9.56
C LEU A 97 -7.47 21.91 -9.53
N ARG A 98 -6.72 21.37 -10.49
CA ARG A 98 -6.49 19.93 -10.72
C ARG A 98 -6.51 19.13 -9.41
N PRO A 99 -7.20 17.96 -9.35
CA PRO A 99 -7.24 17.15 -8.15
C PRO A 99 -5.83 16.89 -7.63
N PHE A 100 -5.62 17.16 -6.34
CA PHE A 100 -4.31 17.01 -5.72
C PHE A 100 -3.90 15.52 -5.75
N VAL A 101 -2.68 15.23 -6.22
CA VAL A 101 -2.14 13.87 -6.37
C VAL A 101 -1.37 13.52 -5.09
N PHE A 102 -1.92 12.63 -4.26
CA PHE A 102 -1.16 12.00 -3.17
C PHE A 102 0.02 11.21 -3.75
N THR A 103 1.21 11.29 -3.15
CA THR A 103 2.34 10.43 -3.54
C THR A 103 2.56 9.34 -2.50
N LEU A 104 3.26 8.27 -2.90
CA LEU A 104 3.65 7.19 -1.98
C LEU A 104 4.45 7.72 -0.78
N ALA A 105 5.30 8.74 -0.99
CA ALA A 105 6.05 9.39 0.07
C ALA A 105 5.14 9.98 1.16
N ASP A 106 4.03 10.61 0.78
CA ASP A 106 3.10 11.21 1.74
C ASP A 106 2.44 10.16 2.64
N VAL A 107 2.02 9.03 2.05
CA VAL A 107 1.41 7.91 2.78
C VAL A 107 2.46 7.23 3.67
N ASN A 108 3.67 7.07 3.14
CA ASN A 108 4.77 6.48 3.90
C ASN A 108 5.10 7.31 5.15
N ASP A 109 5.30 8.62 5.00
CA ASP A 109 5.72 9.48 6.09
C ASP A 109 4.63 9.69 7.15
N SER A 110 3.36 9.60 6.76
CA SER A 110 2.22 9.83 7.66
C SER A 110 1.72 8.58 8.36
N ILE A 111 1.76 7.42 7.70
CA ILE A 111 1.13 6.18 8.16
C ILE A 111 2.18 5.09 8.36
N PHE A 112 2.92 4.74 7.30
CA PHE A 112 3.75 3.54 7.33
C PHE A 112 5.01 3.71 8.21
N SER A 113 5.64 4.88 8.19
CA SER A 113 6.82 5.16 9.03
C SER A 113 6.51 5.15 10.51
N VAL A 114 5.29 5.54 10.90
CA VAL A 114 4.85 5.52 12.31
C VAL A 114 4.72 4.07 12.80
N LEU A 115 4.19 3.20 11.93
CA LEU A 115 3.96 1.80 12.25
C LEU A 115 5.25 0.96 12.14
N SER A 116 6.13 1.27 11.19
CA SER A 116 7.37 0.51 10.94
C SER A 116 8.40 0.68 12.07
N ALA A 117 8.31 1.78 12.82
CA ALA A 117 9.14 2.07 13.98
C ALA A 117 8.80 1.20 15.21
N SER A 118 7.61 0.60 15.27
CA SER A 118 7.22 -0.27 16.38
C SER A 118 7.81 -1.67 16.22
N GLU A 119 8.30 -2.28 17.30
CA GLU A 119 8.76 -3.68 17.29
C GLU A 119 7.64 -4.67 17.68
N GLU A 120 6.46 -4.17 18.04
CA GLU A 120 5.36 -5.02 18.48
C GLU A 120 4.79 -5.85 17.30
N PRO A 121 4.72 -7.20 17.44
CA PRO A 121 4.28 -8.06 16.34
C PRO A 121 2.83 -7.80 15.92
N ALA A 122 1.96 -7.34 16.83
CA ALA A 122 0.59 -6.99 16.51
C ALA A 122 0.52 -5.74 15.61
N VAL A 123 1.33 -4.72 15.91
CA VAL A 123 1.44 -3.49 15.09
C VAL A 123 2.04 -3.80 13.71
N GLN A 124 3.01 -4.71 13.65
CA GLN A 124 3.57 -5.18 12.38
C GLN A 124 2.57 -5.94 11.52
N ARG A 125 1.67 -6.74 12.12
CA ARG A 125 0.55 -7.36 11.39
C ARG A 125 -0.42 -6.31 10.85
N LEU A 126 -0.75 -5.30 11.65
CA LEU A 126 -1.55 -4.16 11.20
C LEU A 126 -0.89 -3.43 10.02
N LEU A 127 0.40 -3.15 10.09
CA LEU A 127 1.16 -2.55 8.99
C LEU A 127 1.08 -3.41 7.72
N SER A 128 1.33 -4.71 7.83
CA SER A 128 1.26 -5.64 6.68
C SER A 128 -0.13 -5.63 6.02
N GLN A 129 -1.19 -5.55 6.83
CA GLN A 129 -2.57 -5.50 6.35
C GLN A 129 -2.86 -4.20 5.60
N LEU A 130 -2.45 -3.06 6.17
CA LEU A 130 -2.64 -1.75 5.54
C LEU A 130 -1.86 -1.62 4.24
N ILE A 131 -0.65 -2.17 4.15
CA ILE A 131 0.14 -2.18 2.91
C ILE A 131 -0.56 -3.04 1.85
N LEU A 132 -1.03 -4.24 2.20
CA LEU A 132 -1.75 -5.11 1.26
C LEU A 132 -3.04 -4.46 0.73
N ASP A 133 -3.81 -3.83 1.61
CA ASP A 133 -5.02 -3.11 1.21
C ASP A 133 -4.69 -1.92 0.32
N TYR A 134 -3.61 -1.18 0.62
CA TYR A 134 -3.14 -0.10 -0.24
C TYR A 134 -2.68 -0.59 -1.62
N MET A 135 -1.88 -1.66 -1.68
CA MET A 135 -1.46 -2.30 -2.94
C MET A 135 -2.65 -2.80 -3.76
N ARG A 136 -3.66 -3.40 -3.11
CA ARG A 136 -4.91 -3.82 -3.78
C ARG A 136 -5.61 -2.63 -4.43
N VAL A 137 -5.78 -1.56 -3.68
CA VAL A 137 -6.40 -0.32 -4.16
C VAL A 137 -5.62 0.30 -5.32
N LEU A 138 -4.28 0.28 -5.29
CA LEU A 138 -3.45 0.74 -6.40
C LEU A 138 -3.67 -0.13 -7.66
N LYS A 139 -3.68 -1.46 -7.51
CA LYS A 139 -3.92 -2.39 -8.62
C LYS A 139 -5.31 -2.21 -9.24
N GLU A 140 -6.35 -2.08 -8.42
CA GLU A 140 -7.73 -1.81 -8.87
C GLU A 140 -7.84 -0.52 -9.71
N ASN A 141 -7.04 0.50 -9.37
CA ASN A 141 -7.02 1.77 -10.07
C ASN A 141 -6.01 1.83 -11.22
N SER A 142 -5.37 0.71 -11.56
CA SER A 142 -4.34 0.58 -12.59
C SER A 142 -3.12 1.51 -12.36
N LEU A 143 -2.79 1.75 -11.10
CA LEU A 143 -1.62 2.54 -10.71
C LEU A 143 -0.40 1.61 -10.50
N PRO A 144 0.81 2.06 -10.86
CA PRO A 144 2.01 1.27 -10.64
C PRO A 144 2.27 1.09 -9.13
N VAL A 145 2.59 -0.14 -8.74
CA VAL A 145 3.01 -0.46 -7.37
C VAL A 145 4.53 -0.33 -7.30
N ASP A 146 5.01 0.48 -6.37
CA ASP A 146 6.46 0.69 -6.16
C ASP A 146 7.06 -0.49 -5.39
N THR A 147 8.27 -0.88 -5.77
CA THR A 147 9.10 -1.88 -5.07
C THR A 147 9.31 -1.57 -3.59
N MET A 148 9.29 -0.29 -3.19
CA MET A 148 9.38 0.10 -1.79
C MET A 148 8.26 -0.53 -0.92
N LEU A 149 7.04 -0.65 -1.46
CA LEU A 149 5.93 -1.27 -0.74
C LEU A 149 6.15 -2.76 -0.53
N ASP A 150 6.74 -3.44 -1.52
CA ASP A 150 7.06 -4.86 -1.44
C ASP A 150 8.11 -5.12 -0.33
N GLU A 151 9.16 -4.29 -0.27
CA GLU A 151 10.20 -4.39 0.76
C GLU A 151 9.64 -4.14 2.16
N LEU A 152 8.81 -3.11 2.31
CA LEU A 152 8.19 -2.77 3.58
C LEU A 152 7.22 -3.88 4.04
N LEU A 153 6.46 -4.46 3.11
CA LEU A 153 5.56 -5.57 3.39
C LEU A 153 6.35 -6.79 3.89
N VAL A 154 7.40 -7.20 3.18
CA VAL A 154 8.25 -8.33 3.59
C VAL A 154 8.88 -8.07 4.95
N SER A 155 9.47 -6.89 5.16
CA SER A 155 10.07 -6.51 6.45
C SER A 155 9.05 -6.58 7.60
N SER A 156 7.83 -6.07 7.38
CA SER A 156 6.77 -6.11 8.39
C SER A 156 6.31 -7.53 8.73
N ILE A 157 6.16 -8.40 7.73
CA ILE A 157 5.74 -9.79 7.94
C ILE A 157 6.80 -10.59 8.70
N VAL A 158 8.08 -10.36 8.35
CA VAL A 158 9.22 -11.00 9.03
C VAL A 158 9.28 -10.57 10.49
N LYS A 159 9.13 -9.27 10.78
CA LYS A 159 9.07 -8.76 12.16
C LYS A 159 7.86 -9.30 12.93
N ALA A 160 6.72 -9.49 12.27
CA ALA A 160 5.52 -10.07 12.86
C ALA A 160 5.62 -11.60 13.11
N GLY A 161 6.61 -12.26 12.51
CA GLY A 161 6.78 -13.72 12.53
C GLY A 161 5.68 -14.51 11.80
N ASP A 162 4.90 -13.86 10.92
CA ASP A 162 3.78 -14.49 10.22
C ASP A 162 4.20 -15.05 8.85
N PHE A 163 5.01 -16.11 8.87
CA PHE A 163 5.57 -16.70 7.65
C PHE A 163 4.51 -17.33 6.73
N CYS A 164 3.33 -17.68 7.25
CA CYS A 164 2.21 -18.16 6.44
C CYS A 164 1.70 -17.07 5.48
N ARG A 165 1.58 -15.82 5.97
CA ARG A 165 1.23 -14.68 5.11
C ARG A 165 2.30 -14.41 4.04
N LEU A 166 3.58 -14.57 4.39
CA LEU A 166 4.69 -14.38 3.45
C LEU A 166 4.60 -15.37 2.29
N VAL A 167 4.39 -16.66 2.60
CA VAL A 167 4.21 -17.72 1.61
C VAL A 167 3.06 -17.36 0.65
N HIS A 168 1.91 -16.94 1.19
CA HIS A 168 0.75 -16.56 0.38
C HIS A 168 1.04 -15.33 -0.51
N CYS A 169 1.77 -14.33 -0.02
CA CYS A 169 2.13 -13.14 -0.81
C CYS A 169 3.03 -13.48 -2.01
N VAL A 170 3.98 -14.40 -1.81
CA VAL A 170 4.87 -14.89 -2.88
C VAL A 170 4.09 -15.73 -3.88
N GLN A 171 3.30 -16.71 -3.40
CA GLN A 171 2.50 -17.59 -4.27
C GLN A 171 1.44 -16.84 -5.08
N SER A 172 0.83 -15.81 -4.51
CA SER A 172 -0.15 -14.96 -5.19
C SER A 172 0.46 -13.97 -6.19
N HIS A 173 1.79 -13.98 -6.37
CA HIS A 173 2.52 -13.05 -7.25
C HIS A 173 2.20 -11.59 -6.93
N THR A 174 1.87 -11.32 -5.65
CA THR A 174 1.50 -9.98 -5.20
C THR A 174 2.72 -9.07 -5.14
N LEU A 175 3.86 -9.66 -4.77
CA LEU A 175 5.18 -9.04 -4.66
C LEU A 175 5.87 -8.98 -6.02
N THR A 176 6.51 -7.84 -6.31
CA THR A 176 7.40 -7.74 -7.46
C THR A 176 8.67 -8.54 -7.19
N ASN A 177 9.10 -9.36 -8.15
CA ASN A 177 10.31 -10.17 -8.05
C ASN A 177 11.57 -9.28 -8.01
N SER A 178 11.93 -8.78 -6.83
CA SER A 178 13.16 -8.02 -6.60
C SER A 178 14.28 -8.94 -6.08
N THR A 179 15.51 -8.69 -6.51
CA THR A 179 16.68 -9.43 -6.02
C THR A 179 16.84 -9.30 -4.51
N HIS A 180 16.49 -8.14 -3.96
CA HIS A 180 16.59 -7.86 -2.54
C HIS A 180 15.64 -8.74 -1.71
N ILE A 181 14.39 -8.93 -2.14
CA ILE A 181 13.42 -9.81 -1.47
C ILE A 181 13.91 -11.26 -1.47
N VAL A 182 14.46 -11.73 -2.59
CA VAL A 182 15.03 -13.08 -2.69
C VAL A 182 16.17 -13.28 -1.70
N PHE A 183 17.10 -12.32 -1.59
CA PHE A 183 18.19 -12.41 -0.63
C PHE A 183 17.71 -12.35 0.82
N GLN A 184 16.68 -11.56 1.11
CA GLN A 184 16.05 -11.56 2.44
C GLN A 184 15.44 -12.92 2.79
N LEU A 185 14.74 -13.56 1.85
CA LEU A 185 14.20 -14.90 2.04
C LEU A 185 15.30 -15.95 2.25
N LEU A 186 16.41 -15.88 1.51
CA LEU A 186 17.55 -16.77 1.71
C LEU A 186 18.20 -16.57 3.09
N ALA A 187 18.32 -15.34 3.56
CA ALA A 187 18.83 -15.06 4.91
C ALA A 187 17.91 -15.66 6.01
N LEU A 188 16.61 -15.73 5.74
CA LEU A 188 15.61 -16.29 6.65
C LEU A 188 15.56 -17.82 6.66
N GLU A 189 16.23 -18.50 5.73
CA GLU A 189 16.23 -19.97 5.60
C GLU A 189 16.65 -20.67 6.91
N SER A 190 17.59 -20.07 7.64
CA SER A 190 18.07 -20.57 8.94
C SER A 190 16.97 -20.63 10.01
N THR A 191 15.96 -19.76 9.92
CA THR A 191 14.82 -19.66 10.86
C THR A 191 13.52 -20.22 10.29
N PHE A 192 13.36 -20.18 8.97
CA PHE A 192 12.19 -20.66 8.26
C PHE A 192 12.67 -21.47 7.03
N PRO A 193 12.84 -22.80 7.17
CA PRO A 193 13.34 -23.66 6.09
C PRO A 193 12.59 -23.53 4.75
N PRO A 194 11.26 -23.29 4.71
CA PRO A 194 10.55 -23.06 3.45
C PRO A 194 10.94 -21.75 2.72
N ALA A 195 11.63 -20.81 3.38
CA ALA A 195 12.08 -19.55 2.77
C ALA A 195 13.02 -19.78 1.59
N GLY A 196 13.92 -20.76 1.70
CA GLY A 196 14.87 -21.10 0.63
C GLY A 196 14.15 -21.56 -0.64
N GLN A 197 13.15 -22.42 -0.50
CA GLN A 197 12.35 -22.88 -1.63
C GLN A 197 11.51 -21.76 -2.26
N LEU A 198 10.98 -20.84 -1.45
CA LEU A 198 10.27 -19.64 -1.94
C LEU A 198 11.19 -18.70 -2.71
N ALA A 199 12.41 -18.48 -2.20
CA ALA A 199 13.42 -17.67 -2.88
C ALA A 199 13.80 -18.26 -4.24
N LEU A 200 13.95 -19.60 -4.30
CA LEU A 200 14.20 -20.32 -5.54
C LEU A 200 13.01 -20.25 -6.50
N ASP A 201 11.78 -20.36 -6.02
CA ASP A 201 10.56 -20.24 -6.84
C ASP A 201 10.47 -18.84 -7.48
N MET A 202 10.70 -17.78 -6.70
CA MET A 202 10.78 -16.39 -7.22
C MET A 202 11.89 -16.21 -8.27
N LEU A 203 13.03 -16.90 -8.13
CA LEU A 203 14.11 -16.90 -9.13
C LEU A 203 13.75 -17.70 -10.38
N GLN A 204 13.10 -18.86 -10.22
CA GLN A 204 12.78 -19.78 -11.31
C GLN A 204 11.71 -19.24 -12.26
N VAL A 205 10.69 -18.57 -11.72
CA VAL A 205 9.67 -17.86 -12.53
C VAL A 205 10.32 -16.89 -13.52
N ARG A 206 11.41 -16.22 -13.12
CA ARG A 206 12.16 -15.30 -14.00
C ARG A 206 12.92 -16.01 -15.11
N SER A 207 13.51 -17.18 -14.85
CA SER A 207 14.21 -17.97 -15.87
C SER A 207 13.25 -18.50 -16.93
N THR A 208 12.07 -18.98 -16.54
CA THR A 208 11.10 -19.54 -17.49
C THR A 208 10.41 -18.46 -18.32
N LEU A 209 10.03 -17.31 -17.73
CA LEU A 209 9.49 -16.17 -18.47
C LEU A 209 10.52 -15.51 -19.40
N ARG A 210 11.81 -15.45 -19.01
CA ARG A 210 12.87 -15.00 -19.93
C ARG A 210 13.13 -16.01 -21.04
N PHE A 211 13.02 -17.31 -20.78
CA PHE A 211 13.09 -18.33 -21.83
C PHE A 211 11.92 -18.20 -22.81
N PHE A 212 10.68 -18.02 -22.33
CA PHE A 212 9.52 -17.83 -23.20
C PHE A 212 9.57 -16.50 -23.98
N ALA A 213 10.02 -15.41 -23.35
CA ALA A 213 10.21 -14.13 -24.03
C ALA A 213 11.35 -14.18 -25.07
N PHE A 214 12.45 -14.90 -24.78
CA PHE A 214 13.55 -15.09 -25.72
C PHE A 214 13.14 -16.02 -26.89
N VAL A 215 12.41 -17.10 -26.62
CA VAL A 215 11.86 -17.99 -27.65
C VAL A 215 10.83 -17.26 -28.53
N CYS A 216 9.99 -16.37 -27.97
CA CYS A 216 9.09 -15.54 -28.77
C CYS A 216 9.80 -14.45 -29.58
N SER A 217 10.87 -13.84 -29.07
CA SER A 217 11.66 -12.83 -29.82
C SER A 217 12.57 -13.43 -30.88
N CYS A 218 12.92 -14.72 -30.82
CA CYS A 218 13.65 -15.42 -31.87
C CYS A 218 12.74 -16.07 -32.95
N LEU A 219 11.42 -15.92 -32.84
CA LEU A 219 10.43 -16.47 -33.78
C LEU A 219 9.75 -15.36 -34.64
N HIS A 220 10.46 -14.26 -34.88
CA HIS A 220 10.16 -13.24 -35.88
C HIS A 220 11.44 -12.93 -36.66
#